data_AF-A0AAJ0EPL4-F1
#
_entry.id   AF-A0AAJ0EPL4-F1
#
_cell.length_a   1.000
_cell.length_b   1.000
_cell.length_c   1.000
_cell.angle_alpha   90.00
_cell.angle_beta   90.00
_cell.angle_gamma   90.00
#
_symmetry.space_group_name_H-M   'P 1'
#
loop_
_entity.id
_entity.type
_entity.pdbx_description
1 polymer ?
#
loop_
_entity_poly.entity_id
_entity_poly.type
_entity_poly.pdbx_seq_one_letter_code
_entity_poly.pdbx_strand_id
1 'polypeptide(L)'
;LKADIKELRDNVTTQNQRLGRLEDQTQRLEAEVRQSQAYMRNKGLKNPTLPIRPVVVYRPGHGILEPESSRFPRNADEFYSLRDPQTDRHRSMLAYLAVFYDVQLRSAGHLPEEESNSDDSDDDEIILEHPDLVVEKLEDILGLNEDKITKFKERALQMASRAPSKPIKRS
;
A
#
# COMPACT_ATOMS: atom_id res chain seq x y z
N LEU A 1 24.43 13.83 47.91
CA LEU A 1 23.40 14.77 47.43
C LEU A 1 23.63 15.23 45.98
N LYS A 2 24.59 16.11 45.66
CA LYS A 2 24.79 16.55 44.25
C LYS A 2 25.22 15.42 43.30
N ALA A 3 26.06 14.49 43.75
CA ALA A 3 26.48 13.33 42.97
C ALA A 3 25.31 12.36 42.71
N ASP A 4 24.55 12.01 43.75
CA ASP A 4 23.38 11.13 43.66
C ASP A 4 22.29 11.72 42.74
N ILE A 5 22.07 13.04 42.79
CA ILE A 5 21.13 13.72 41.88
C ILE A 5 21.60 13.63 40.42
N LYS A 6 22.92 13.75 40.18
CA LYS A 6 23.49 13.61 38.84
C LYS A 6 23.34 12.17 38.32
N GLU A 7 23.68 11.18 39.16
CA GLU A 7 23.54 9.76 38.83
C GLU A 7 22.08 9.39 38.51
N LEU A 8 21.13 9.87 39.33
CA LEU A 8 19.70 9.69 39.05
C LEU A 8 19.29 10.29 37.70
N ARG A 9 19.76 11.50 37.38
CA ARG A 9 19.48 12.15 36.09
C ARG A 9 20.03 11.36 34.91
N ASP A 10 21.26 10.88 35.01
CA ASP A 10 21.91 10.11 33.95
C ASP A 10 21.20 8.76 33.74
N ASN A 11 20.77 8.12 34.83
CA ASN A 11 19.96 6.90 34.80
C ASN A 11 18.59 7.13 34.16
N VAL A 12 17.87 8.19 34.53
CA VAL A 12 16.58 8.55 33.92
C VAL A 12 16.74 8.83 32.43
N THR A 13 17.79 9.53 32.04
CA THR A 13 18.07 9.83 30.62
C THR A 13 18.30 8.54 29.83
N THR A 14 19.08 7.61 30.38
CA THR A 14 19.36 6.31 29.77
C THR A 14 18.10 5.45 29.67
N GLN A 15 17.27 5.45 30.72
CA GLN A 15 15.99 4.73 30.72
C GLN A 15 15.03 5.28 29.66
N ASN A 16 14.91 6.59 29.53
CA ASN A 16 14.06 7.22 28.51
C ASN A 16 14.52 6.88 27.09
N GLN A 17 15.83 6.87 26.83
CA GLN A 17 16.37 6.44 25.54
C GLN A 17 16.05 4.98 25.24
N ARG A 18 16.14 4.09 26.24
CA ARG A 18 15.80 2.68 26.09
C ARG A 18 14.30 2.49 25.86
N LEU A 19 13.45 3.22 26.56
CA LEU A 19 12.00 3.20 26.38
C LEU A 19 11.64 3.64 24.95
N GLY A 20 12.18 4.74 24.45
CA GLY A 20 11.92 5.18 23.08
C GLY A 20 12.31 4.14 22.03
N ARG A 21 13.45 3.47 22.20
CA ARG A 21 13.85 2.36 21.30
C ARG A 21 12.89 1.16 21.36
N LEU A 22 12.37 0.84 22.54
CA LEU A 22 11.40 -0.25 22.70
C LEU A 22 10.04 0.10 22.10
N GLU A 23 9.61 1.36 22.22
CA GLU A 23 8.39 1.86 21.59
C GLU A 23 8.51 1.77 20.07
N ASP A 24 9.63 2.23 19.49
CA ASP A 24 9.89 2.14 18.05
C ASP A 24 9.89 0.67 17.56
N GLN A 25 10.57 -0.22 18.29
CA GLN A 25 10.57 -1.65 17.95
C GLN A 25 9.17 -2.27 18.01
N THR A 26 8.38 -1.88 19.02
CA THR A 26 7.01 -2.39 19.18
C THR A 26 6.12 -1.93 18.02
N GLN A 27 6.19 -0.65 17.65
CA GLN A 27 5.43 -0.11 16.53
C GLN A 27 5.84 -0.73 15.20
N ARG A 28 7.14 -0.95 14.99
CA ARG A 28 7.63 -1.65 13.80
C ARG A 28 7.08 -3.07 13.70
N LEU A 29 7.16 -3.85 14.78
CA LEU A 29 6.63 -5.22 14.81
C LEU A 29 5.12 -5.24 14.59
N GLU A 30 4.38 -4.30 15.19
CA GLU A 30 2.95 -4.15 14.97
C GLU A 30 2.64 -3.84 13.49
N ALA A 31 3.41 -2.95 12.86
CA ALA A 31 3.27 -2.66 11.44
C ALA A 31 3.53 -3.89 10.58
N GLU A 32 4.62 -4.64 10.83
CA GLU A 32 4.94 -5.87 10.10
C GLU A 32 3.81 -6.91 10.19
N VAL A 33 3.18 -7.06 11.37
CA VAL A 33 2.01 -7.93 11.56
C VAL A 33 0.82 -7.45 10.74
N ARG A 34 0.49 -6.15 10.82
CA ARG A 34 -0.64 -5.56 10.07
C ARG A 34 -0.43 -5.67 8.56
N GLN A 35 0.78 -5.40 8.08
CA GLN A 35 1.17 -5.54 6.68
C GLN A 35 1.00 -6.98 6.20
N SER A 36 1.52 -7.95 6.97
CA SER A 36 1.39 -9.38 6.64
C SER A 36 -0.08 -9.83 6.56
N GLN A 37 -0.91 -9.39 7.51
CA GLN A 37 -2.35 -9.71 7.50
C GLN A 37 -3.08 -9.10 6.30
N ALA A 38 -2.78 -7.84 5.95
CA ALA A 38 -3.35 -7.17 4.78
C ALA A 38 -2.92 -7.89 3.49
N TYR A 39 -1.62 -8.12 3.32
CA TYR A 39 -1.04 -8.82 2.18
C TYR A 39 -1.65 -10.22 1.99
N MET A 40 -1.75 -11.03 3.05
CA MET A 40 -2.34 -12.36 2.96
C MET A 40 -3.83 -12.32 2.57
N ARG A 41 -4.59 -11.36 3.09
CA ARG A 41 -6.00 -11.20 2.71
C ARG A 41 -6.12 -10.82 1.23
N ASN A 42 -5.34 -9.84 0.79
CA ASN A 42 -5.36 -9.33 -0.58
C ASN A 42 -4.92 -10.42 -1.57
N LYS A 43 -3.90 -11.21 -1.23
CA LYS A 43 -3.43 -12.34 -2.05
C LYS A 43 -4.46 -13.45 -2.24
N GLY A 44 -5.40 -13.54 -1.30
CA GLY A 44 -6.56 -14.42 -1.35
C GLY A 44 -7.73 -13.87 -2.16
N LEU A 45 -7.72 -12.59 -2.56
CA LEU A 45 -8.78 -12.00 -3.36
C LEU A 45 -8.82 -12.63 -4.75
N LYS A 46 -10.03 -13.01 -5.15
CA LYS A 46 -10.36 -13.52 -6.49
C LYS A 46 -11.48 -12.71 -7.11
N ASN A 47 -12.45 -12.30 -6.29
CA ASN A 47 -13.56 -11.48 -6.75
C ASN A 47 -13.11 -10.00 -6.83
N PRO A 48 -13.16 -9.38 -8.02
CA PRO A 48 -12.67 -8.02 -8.22
C PRO A 48 -13.45 -6.93 -7.46
N THR A 49 -14.68 -7.20 -7.05
CA THR A 49 -15.53 -6.19 -6.38
C THR A 49 -15.37 -6.19 -4.85
N LEU A 50 -14.68 -7.20 -4.30
CA LEU A 50 -14.40 -7.26 -2.88
C LEU A 50 -13.36 -6.22 -2.46
N PRO A 51 -13.45 -5.72 -1.22
CA PRO A 51 -12.60 -4.62 -0.80
C PRO A 51 -11.14 -5.05 -0.63
N ILE A 52 -10.23 -4.21 -1.11
CA ILE A 52 -8.79 -4.34 -0.86
C ILE A 52 -8.51 -3.84 0.55
N ARG A 53 -7.68 -4.56 1.32
CA ARG A 53 -7.16 -4.06 2.59
C ARG A 53 -5.94 -3.18 2.34
N PRO A 54 -5.90 -1.95 2.85
CA PRO A 54 -4.69 -1.15 2.77
C PRO A 54 -3.55 -1.78 3.55
N VAL A 55 -2.33 -1.65 3.02
CA VAL A 55 -1.09 -2.03 3.70
C VAL A 55 -0.57 -0.78 4.42
N VAL A 56 -0.30 -0.88 5.72
CA VAL A 56 0.22 0.24 6.51
C VAL A 56 1.71 0.47 6.25
N VAL A 57 2.20 1.67 6.51
CA VAL A 57 3.64 2.01 6.42
C VAL A 57 4.14 2.43 7.79
N TYR A 58 5.27 1.88 8.24
CA TYR A 58 5.94 2.35 9.45
C TYR A 58 7.03 3.35 9.07
N ARG A 59 6.98 4.54 9.67
CA ARG A 59 8.03 5.56 9.55
C ARG A 59 8.62 5.85 10.94
N PRO A 60 9.94 5.68 11.13
CA PRO A 60 10.58 5.99 12.41
C PRO A 60 10.24 7.40 12.90
N GLY A 61 9.81 7.53 14.15
CA GLY A 61 9.39 8.80 14.74
C GLY A 61 8.02 9.34 14.31
N HIS A 62 7.36 8.75 13.30
CA HIS A 62 5.98 9.09 12.89
C HIS A 62 4.99 7.95 13.17
N GLY A 63 5.51 6.75 13.46
CA GLY A 63 4.73 5.58 13.82
C GLY A 63 4.12 4.87 12.62
N ILE A 64 2.97 4.26 12.84
CA ILE A 64 2.23 3.48 11.84
C ILE A 64 1.26 4.40 11.11
N LEU A 65 1.43 4.50 9.80
CA LEU A 65 0.62 5.33 8.92
C LEU A 65 -0.32 4.45 8.10
N GLU A 66 -1.58 4.86 8.04
CA GLU A 66 -2.59 4.28 7.17
C GLU A 66 -2.83 5.21 5.96
N PRO A 67 -3.03 4.66 4.75
CA PRO A 67 -3.34 5.49 3.60
C PRO A 67 -4.74 6.11 3.75
N GLU A 68 -4.92 7.28 3.13
CA GLU A 68 -6.17 8.02 3.16
C GLU A 68 -7.27 7.23 2.44
N SER A 69 -8.37 6.95 3.13
CA SER A 69 -9.46 6.12 2.61
C SER A 69 -10.16 6.70 1.38
N SER A 70 -10.11 8.02 1.20
CA SER A 70 -10.66 8.73 0.03
C SER A 70 -9.80 8.56 -1.22
N ARG A 71 -8.49 8.35 -1.04
CA ARG A 71 -7.45 8.20 -2.07
C ARG A 71 -6.93 6.76 -2.16
N PHE A 72 -7.61 5.81 -1.54
CA PHE A 72 -7.30 4.39 -1.65
C PHE A 72 -8.35 3.67 -2.50
N PRO A 73 -7.94 2.79 -3.44
CA PRO A 73 -8.86 2.05 -4.29
C PRO A 73 -9.71 1.11 -3.45
N ARG A 74 -11.03 1.15 -3.66
CA ARG A 74 -11.98 0.37 -2.87
C ARG A 74 -11.85 -1.11 -3.15
N ASN A 75 -11.63 -1.48 -4.41
CA ASN A 75 -11.61 -2.86 -4.89
C ASN A 75 -10.63 -3.01 -6.06
N ALA A 76 -10.47 -4.24 -6.55
CA ALA A 76 -9.49 -4.52 -7.59
C ALA A 76 -9.88 -3.95 -8.96
N ASP A 77 -11.17 -3.78 -9.25
CA ASP A 77 -11.60 -3.11 -10.48
C ASP A 77 -11.13 -1.64 -10.49
N GLU A 78 -11.31 -0.92 -9.38
CA GLU A 78 -10.83 0.45 -9.26
C GLU A 78 -9.30 0.52 -9.28
N PHE A 79 -8.61 -0.43 -8.63
CA PHE A 79 -7.16 -0.49 -8.63
C PHE A 79 -6.56 -0.70 -10.03
N TYR A 80 -7.02 -1.72 -10.78
CA TYR A 80 -6.49 -1.97 -12.13
C TYR A 80 -6.92 -0.90 -13.14
N SER A 81 -7.98 -0.14 -12.87
CA SER A 81 -8.33 1.03 -13.67
C SER A 81 -7.30 2.16 -13.56
N LEU A 82 -6.39 2.12 -12.58
CA LEU A 82 -5.30 3.10 -12.45
C LEU A 82 -4.19 2.90 -13.49
N ARG A 83 -4.15 1.76 -14.19
CA ARG A 83 -3.22 1.54 -15.32
C ARG A 83 -3.48 2.50 -16.46
N ASP A 84 -4.74 2.86 -16.64
CA ASP A 84 -5.18 3.85 -17.63
C ASP A 84 -6.03 4.93 -16.94
N PRO A 85 -5.37 5.92 -16.29
CA PRO A 85 -6.06 6.91 -15.47
C PRO A 85 -6.79 7.95 -16.34
N GLN A 86 -8.03 7.62 -16.71
CA GLN A 86 -8.92 8.45 -17.54
C GLN A 86 -9.49 9.69 -16.83
N THR A 87 -9.48 9.71 -15.49
CA THR A 87 -10.06 10.80 -14.69
C THR A 87 -9.00 11.44 -13.80
N ASP A 88 -9.15 12.73 -13.51
CA ASP A 88 -8.23 13.43 -12.59
C ASP A 88 -8.22 12.78 -11.21
N ARG A 89 -9.36 12.23 -10.77
CA ARG A 89 -9.44 11.43 -9.55
C ARG A 89 -8.51 10.22 -9.59
N HIS A 90 -8.44 9.49 -10.70
CA HIS A 90 -7.54 8.33 -10.83
C HIS A 90 -6.07 8.77 -10.89
N ARG A 91 -5.75 9.89 -11.56
CA ARG A 91 -4.40 10.45 -11.61
C ARG A 91 -3.90 10.83 -10.22
N SER A 92 -4.70 11.62 -9.48
CA SER A 92 -4.36 12.00 -8.10
C SER A 92 -4.32 10.80 -7.14
N MET A 93 -5.14 9.78 -7.38
CA MET A 93 -5.10 8.53 -6.61
C MET A 93 -3.79 7.78 -6.85
N LEU A 94 -3.38 7.63 -8.10
CA LEU A 94 -2.13 6.94 -8.45
C LEU A 94 -0.90 7.66 -7.90
N ALA A 95 -0.83 8.98 -8.10
CA ALA A 95 0.22 9.83 -7.53
C ALA A 95 0.31 9.70 -6.01
N TYR A 96 -0.84 9.80 -5.32
CA TYR A 96 -0.89 9.62 -3.87
C TYR A 96 -0.36 8.26 -3.41
N LEU A 97 -0.77 7.17 -4.06
CA LEU A 97 -0.35 5.82 -3.68
C LEU A 97 1.15 5.61 -3.93
N ALA A 98 1.67 6.13 -5.04
CA ALA A 98 3.09 6.06 -5.36
C ALA A 98 3.94 6.75 -4.29
N VAL A 99 3.57 7.97 -3.88
CA VAL A 99 4.25 8.72 -2.81
C VAL A 99 4.08 8.04 -1.45
N PHE A 100 2.88 7.55 -1.13
CA PHE A 100 2.61 6.92 0.16
C PHE A 100 3.44 5.64 0.36
N TYR A 101 3.53 4.81 -0.69
CA TYR A 101 4.25 3.54 -0.68
C TYR A 101 5.72 3.63 -1.13
N ASP A 102 6.22 4.85 -1.42
CA ASP A 102 7.59 5.09 -1.90
C ASP A 102 7.93 4.21 -3.13
N VAL A 103 7.05 4.27 -4.13
CA VAL A 103 7.22 3.53 -5.39
C VAL A 103 8.24 4.25 -6.26
N GLN A 104 9.50 3.85 -6.11
CA GLN A 104 10.58 4.35 -6.95
C GLN A 104 10.58 3.62 -8.30
N LEU A 105 10.15 4.32 -9.35
CA LEU A 105 10.44 3.90 -10.71
C LEU A 105 11.93 4.15 -10.93
N ARG A 106 12.71 3.10 -11.22
CA ARG A 106 14.12 3.28 -11.58
C ARG A 106 14.18 4.01 -12.92
N SER A 107 14.13 5.33 -12.91
CA SER A 107 14.60 6.14 -14.02
C SER A 107 16.09 5.85 -14.16
N ALA A 108 16.44 5.09 -15.19
CA ALA A 108 17.82 4.88 -15.58
C ALA A 108 18.42 6.23 -16.01
N GLY A 109 18.90 7.04 -15.05
CA GLY A 109 19.41 8.36 -15.41
C GLY A 109 19.82 9.36 -14.32
N HIS A 110 19.69 9.10 -13.02
CA HIS A 110 20.23 10.04 -12.02
C HIS A 110 21.09 9.35 -10.96
N LEU A 111 22.38 9.67 -11.04
CA LEU A 111 23.43 9.44 -10.04
C LEU A 111 23.10 10.20 -8.73
N PRO A 112 23.74 9.83 -7.61
CA PRO A 112 23.40 10.37 -6.31
C PRO A 112 24.01 11.75 -6.09
N GLU A 113 23.51 12.42 -5.04
CA GLU A 113 24.01 13.71 -4.48
C GLU A 113 23.53 14.90 -5.31
N GLU A 114 22.85 15.92 -4.79
CA GLU A 114 22.94 16.60 -3.51
C GLU A 114 21.59 17.26 -3.18
N GLU A 115 21.44 17.65 -1.91
CA GLU A 115 20.45 18.59 -1.38
C GLU A 115 19.75 19.48 -2.43
N SER A 116 18.57 19.10 -2.90
CA SER A 116 17.69 20.01 -3.63
C SER A 116 16.30 20.02 -3.01
N ASN A 117 16.08 21.04 -2.18
CA ASN A 117 14.74 21.53 -1.89
C ASN A 117 14.20 22.17 -3.19
N SER A 118 13.45 21.42 -4.00
CA SER A 118 12.71 22.03 -5.12
C SER A 118 11.59 21.12 -5.63
N ASP A 119 10.37 21.62 -5.42
CA ASP A 119 9.15 21.45 -6.21
C ASP A 119 8.61 20.03 -6.46
N ASP A 120 7.49 19.75 -5.79
CA ASP A 120 6.66 18.53 -5.76
C ASP A 120 6.02 18.14 -7.12
N SER A 121 6.56 18.58 -8.26
CA SER A 121 5.90 18.47 -9.57
C SER A 121 6.54 17.47 -10.54
N ASP A 122 7.83 17.16 -10.42
CA ASP A 122 8.53 16.32 -11.41
C ASP A 122 8.29 14.81 -11.16
N ASP A 123 8.16 14.38 -9.90
CA ASP A 123 7.89 12.98 -9.56
C ASP A 123 6.48 12.55 -10.01
N ASP A 124 5.49 13.43 -9.86
CA ASP A 124 4.12 13.21 -10.33
C ASP A 124 4.06 13.06 -11.86
N GLU A 125 4.91 13.80 -12.60
CA GLU A 125 4.99 13.71 -14.06
C GLU A 125 5.56 12.34 -14.48
N ILE A 126 6.63 11.86 -13.84
CA ILE A 126 7.23 10.53 -14.12
C ILE A 126 6.26 9.37 -13.76
N ILE A 127 5.50 9.51 -12.67
CA ILE A 127 4.47 8.53 -12.27
C ILE A 127 3.36 8.45 -13.33
N LEU A 128 2.96 9.59 -13.90
CA LEU A 128 1.93 9.66 -14.93
C LEU A 128 2.43 9.27 -16.33
N GLU A 129 3.75 9.30 -16.58
CA GLU A 129 4.35 8.80 -17.82
C GLU A 129 4.30 7.26 -17.91
N HIS A 130 4.41 6.56 -16.78
CA HIS A 130 4.44 5.10 -16.73
C HIS A 130 3.47 4.50 -15.68
N PRO A 131 2.16 4.74 -15.81
CA PRO A 131 1.17 4.27 -14.84
C PRO A 131 1.14 2.75 -14.71
N ASP A 132 1.40 2.02 -15.79
CA ASP A 132 1.47 0.55 -15.80
C ASP A 132 2.52 0.00 -14.83
N LEU A 133 3.73 0.58 -14.84
CA LEU A 133 4.84 0.15 -13.98
C LEU A 133 4.56 0.47 -12.51
N VAL A 134 3.95 1.62 -12.25
CA VAL A 134 3.56 2.02 -10.88
C VAL A 134 2.51 1.06 -10.34
N VAL A 135 1.49 0.74 -11.14
CA VAL A 135 0.46 -0.22 -10.74
C VAL A 135 1.05 -1.62 -10.53
N GLU A 136 1.98 -2.07 -11.36
CA GLU A 136 2.69 -3.35 -11.17
C GLU A 136 3.40 -3.39 -9.81
N LYS A 137 4.15 -2.33 -9.45
CA LYS A 137 4.81 -2.23 -8.13
C LYS A 137 3.81 -2.18 -6.98
N LEU A 138 2.73 -1.43 -7.13
CA LEU A 138 1.67 -1.37 -6.13
C LEU A 138 0.94 -2.71 -6.00
N GLU A 139 0.80 -3.48 -7.07
CA GLU A 139 0.19 -4.81 -7.05
C GLU A 139 1.00 -5.74 -6.14
N ASP A 140 2.32 -5.73 -6.30
CA ASP A 140 3.25 -6.49 -5.46
C ASP A 140 3.18 -6.08 -3.98
N ILE A 141 3.21 -4.77 -3.70
CA ILE A 141 3.14 -4.24 -2.32
C ILE A 141 1.82 -4.60 -1.65
N LEU A 142 0.70 -4.43 -2.37
CA LEU A 142 -0.63 -4.75 -1.85
C LEU A 142 -0.89 -6.26 -1.81
N GLY A 143 -0.06 -7.07 -2.45
CA GLY A 143 -0.24 -8.52 -2.55
C GLY A 143 -1.43 -8.91 -3.43
N LEU A 144 -1.76 -8.10 -4.42
CA LEU A 144 -2.81 -8.40 -5.38
C LEU A 144 -2.29 -9.38 -6.44
N ASN A 145 -3.20 -9.92 -7.24
CA ASN A 145 -2.83 -10.85 -8.30
C ASN A 145 -3.84 -10.75 -9.44
N GLU A 146 -3.44 -10.09 -10.51
CA GLU A 146 -4.29 -9.81 -11.66
C GLU A 146 -4.81 -11.10 -12.30
N ASP A 147 -3.95 -12.09 -12.51
CA ASP A 147 -4.30 -13.38 -13.13
C ASP A 147 -5.48 -14.07 -12.45
N LYS A 148 -5.51 -14.10 -11.11
CA LYS A 148 -6.60 -14.71 -10.34
C LYS A 148 -7.92 -13.97 -10.56
N ILE A 149 -7.85 -12.65 -10.65
CA ILE A 149 -9.00 -11.77 -10.80
C ILE A 149 -9.55 -11.86 -12.23
N THR A 150 -8.68 -11.87 -13.24
CA THR A 150 -9.03 -12.08 -14.65
C THR A 150 -9.68 -13.44 -14.85
N LYS A 151 -9.08 -14.52 -14.32
CA LYS A 151 -9.67 -15.88 -14.38
C LYS A 151 -11.05 -15.96 -13.71
N PHE A 152 -11.26 -15.19 -12.63
CA PHE A 152 -12.57 -15.12 -11.98
C PHE A 152 -13.60 -14.42 -12.87
N LYS A 153 -13.26 -13.28 -13.49
CA LYS A 153 -14.14 -12.56 -14.43
C LYS A 153 -14.51 -13.44 -15.62
N GLU A 154 -13.54 -14.11 -16.23
CA GLU A 154 -13.77 -15.04 -17.34
C GLU A 154 -14.72 -16.17 -16.96
N ARG A 155 -14.50 -16.80 -15.79
CA ARG A 155 -15.37 -17.86 -15.30
C ARG A 155 -16.78 -17.36 -15.01
N ALA A 156 -16.93 -16.18 -14.43
CA ALA A 156 -18.22 -15.56 -14.18
C ALA A 156 -18.97 -15.27 -15.50
N LEU A 157 -18.28 -14.77 -16.52
CA LEU A 157 -18.83 -14.54 -17.86
C LEU A 157 -19.28 -15.85 -18.52
N GLN A 158 -18.46 -16.90 -18.46
CA GLN A 158 -18.82 -18.23 -18.97
C GLN A 158 -20.08 -18.79 -18.28
N MET A 159 -20.18 -18.63 -16.95
CA MET A 159 -21.35 -19.08 -16.20
C MET A 159 -22.60 -18.25 -16.52
N ALA A 160 -22.47 -16.93 -16.71
CA ALA A 160 -23.57 -16.06 -17.10
C ALA A 160 -24.08 -16.35 -18.53
N SER A 161 -23.16 -16.72 -19.45
CA SER A 161 -23.53 -17.13 -20.81
C SER A 161 -24.21 -18.50 -20.87
N ARG A 162 -24.06 -19.33 -19.83
CA ARG A 162 -24.70 -20.64 -19.76
C ARG A 162 -26.16 -20.44 -19.34
N ALA A 163 -27.08 -20.69 -20.26
CA ALA A 163 -28.51 -20.62 -19.99
C ALA A 163 -28.87 -21.41 -18.71
N PRO A 164 -29.69 -20.85 -17.79
CA PRO A 164 -30.07 -21.55 -16.59
C PRO A 164 -30.76 -22.87 -16.97
N SER A 165 -30.21 -23.99 -16.47
CA SER A 165 -30.81 -25.31 -16.68
C SER A 165 -32.25 -25.27 -16.15
N LYS A 166 -33.22 -25.61 -17.01
CA LYS A 166 -34.64 -25.64 -16.64
C LYS A 166 -34.80 -26.50 -15.38
N PRO A 167 -35.57 -26.04 -14.37
CA PRO A 167 -35.77 -26.81 -13.14
C PRO A 167 -36.41 -28.16 -13.48
N ILE A 168 -35.76 -29.24 -13.05
CA ILE A 168 -36.29 -30.61 -13.18
C ILE A 168 -37.45 -30.74 -12.20
N LYS A 169 -38.68 -30.83 -12.71
CA LYS A 169 -39.84 -31.22 -11.89
C LYS A 169 -39.63 -32.65 -11.43
N ARG A 170 -39.60 -32.88 -10.12
CA ARG A 170 -39.70 -34.23 -9.52
C ARG A 170 -41.19 -34.58 -9.52
N SER A 171 -41.58 -35.51 -10.38
CA SER A 171 -42.91 -36.15 -10.41
C SER A 171 -42.96 -37.32 -9.44
#